data_AF-A0A3N7HQU1-F1
#
_entry.id   AF-A0A3N7HQU1-F1
#
_cell.length_a   1.000
_cell.length_b   1.000
_cell.length_c   1.000
_cell.angle_alpha   90.00
_cell.angle_beta   90.00
_cell.angle_gamma   90.00
#
_symmetry.space_group_name_H-M   'P 1'
#
loop_
_entity.id
_entity.type
_entity.pdbx_description
1 polymer ?
#
loop_
_entity_poly.entity_id
_entity_poly.type
_entity_poly.pdbx_seq_one_letter_code
_entity_poly.pdbx_strand_id
1 'polypeptide(L)'
;MQNNPYIPPAAELKDVPRPPGSPIKAIGLGFLVDMVATVVGGAILGFSYAFVLGKQGLSHEQITSALRDQHSMTTTIGLVGVVIGTAASFLGGWVCARIARRNELRLGAALAAVLTLFGLIFAGDGRLPLPELLVASVLTVGAVMAGSVLGRSRNAT
;
A
#
# COMPACT_ATOMS: atom_id res chain seq x y z
N MET A 1 40.21 44.49 8.77
CA MET A 1 39.29 43.45 8.27
C MET A 1 39.83 42.12 8.76
N GLN A 2 39.16 41.49 9.72
CA GLN A 2 39.64 40.30 10.42
C GLN A 2 39.40 39.07 9.53
N ASN A 3 40.47 38.45 9.03
CA ASN A 3 40.39 37.19 8.29
C ASN A 3 39.91 36.10 9.26
N ASN A 4 38.65 35.70 9.19
CA ASN A 4 38.10 34.65 10.02
C ASN A 4 38.46 33.28 9.40
N PRO A 5 39.36 32.49 10.01
CA PRO A 5 39.82 31.21 9.46
C PRO A 5 38.74 30.11 9.48
N TYR A 6 37.58 30.38 10.08
CA TYR A 6 36.43 29.47 10.12
C TYR A 6 35.38 29.77 9.06
N ILE A 7 35.62 30.68 8.11
CA ILE A 7 34.71 30.88 6.98
C ILE A 7 34.79 29.62 6.10
N PRO A 8 33.71 28.84 5.99
CA PRO A 8 33.71 27.71 5.08
C PRO A 8 33.88 28.24 3.65
N PRO A 9 34.67 27.55 2.80
CA PRO A 9 34.82 27.95 1.42
C PRO A 9 33.44 28.03 0.76
N ALA A 10 33.19 29.11 0.03
CA ALA A 10 31.97 29.31 -0.76
C ALA A 10 31.96 28.39 -1.99
N ALA A 11 32.08 27.07 -1.76
CA ALA A 11 31.98 26.06 -2.79
C ALA A 11 30.49 25.88 -3.14
N GLU A 12 30.18 26.04 -4.42
CA GLU A 12 28.86 25.75 -4.96
C GLU A 12 28.60 24.24 -4.82
N LEU A 13 27.75 23.86 -3.87
CA LEU A 13 27.34 22.47 -3.67
C LEU A 13 26.49 22.05 -4.86
N LYS A 14 27.05 21.26 -5.79
CA LYS A 14 26.27 20.62 -6.84
C LYS A 14 25.40 19.53 -6.22
N ASP A 15 24.09 19.69 -6.31
CA ASP A 15 23.15 18.60 -6.02
C ASP A 15 23.30 17.51 -7.07
N VAL A 16 24.06 16.47 -6.72
CA VAL A 16 24.22 15.30 -7.59
C VAL A 16 22.92 14.48 -7.55
N PRO A 17 22.31 14.16 -8.70
CA PRO A 17 21.12 13.33 -8.72
C PRO A 17 21.39 11.98 -8.06
N ARG A 18 20.50 11.58 -7.13
CA ARG A 18 20.65 10.29 -6.43
C ARG A 18 20.59 9.14 -7.43
N PRO A 19 21.47 8.13 -7.31
CA PRO A 19 21.48 7.01 -8.23
C PRO A 19 20.19 6.19 -8.14
N PRO A 20 19.75 5.56 -9.24
CA PRO A 20 18.57 4.71 -9.24
C PRO A 20 18.78 3.45 -8.39
N GLY A 21 17.72 3.02 -7.72
CA GLY A 21 17.73 1.80 -6.90
C GLY A 21 17.64 0.51 -7.72
N SER A 22 17.87 -0.61 -7.04
CA SER A 22 17.69 -1.94 -7.62
C SER A 22 16.20 -2.23 -7.85
N PRO A 23 15.79 -2.73 -9.04
CA PRO A 23 14.42 -3.11 -9.35
C PRO A 23 13.82 -4.11 -8.36
N ILE A 24 14.62 -5.11 -7.96
CA ILE A 24 14.20 -6.13 -7.00
C ILE A 24 13.94 -5.50 -5.64
N LYS A 25 14.79 -4.57 -5.20
CA LYS A 25 14.59 -3.84 -3.94
C LYS A 25 13.34 -2.95 -4.00
N ALA A 26 13.09 -2.29 -5.13
CA ALA A 26 11.92 -1.45 -5.32
C ALA A 26 10.61 -2.25 -5.23
N ILE A 27 10.51 -3.37 -5.96
CA ILE A 27 9.34 -4.25 -5.92
C ILE A 27 9.18 -4.89 -4.54
N GLY A 28 10.27 -5.44 -3.98
CA GLY A 28 10.22 -6.12 -2.68
C GLY A 28 9.80 -5.21 -1.52
N LEU A 29 10.33 -3.98 -1.46
CA LEU A 29 9.93 -3.02 -0.43
C LEU A 29 8.53 -2.46 -0.68
N GLY A 30 8.14 -2.22 -1.94
CA GLY A 30 6.78 -1.80 -2.26
C GLY A 30 5.74 -2.85 -1.85
N PHE A 31 6.01 -4.12 -2.15
CA PHE A 31 5.20 -5.27 -1.73
C PHE A 31 5.12 -5.40 -0.21
N LEU A 32 6.27 -5.31 0.48
CA LEU A 32 6.32 -5.40 1.94
C LEU A 32 5.50 -4.29 2.60
N VAL A 33 5.63 -3.05 2.10
CA VAL A 33 4.87 -1.90 2.63
C VAL A 33 3.37 -2.10 2.42
N ASP A 34 2.95 -2.53 1.23
CA ASP A 34 1.54 -2.83 0.94
C ASP A 34 0.98 -3.92 1.89
N MET A 35 1.70 -5.03 2.04
CA MET A 35 1.29 -6.13 2.92
C MET A 35 1.21 -5.71 4.38
N VAL A 36 2.23 -5.03 4.89
CA VAL A 36 2.24 -4.57 6.30
C VAL A 36 1.14 -3.55 6.53
N ALA A 37 0.94 -2.58 5.63
CA ALA A 37 -0.12 -1.59 5.75
C ALA A 37 -1.51 -2.23 5.70
N THR A 38 -1.72 -3.21 4.82
CA THR A 38 -2.98 -3.97 4.73
C THR A 38 -3.26 -4.77 5.99
N VAL A 39 -2.27 -5.51 6.50
CA VAL A 39 -2.42 -6.33 7.72
C VAL A 39 -2.67 -5.45 8.94
N VAL A 40 -1.88 -4.38 9.13
CA VAL A 40 -2.03 -3.47 10.26
C VAL A 40 -3.38 -2.75 10.18
N GLY A 41 -3.76 -2.22 9.02
CA GLY A 41 -5.03 -1.54 8.83
C GLY A 41 -6.23 -2.47 9.04
N GLY A 42 -6.16 -3.70 8.51
CA GLY A 42 -7.17 -4.73 8.71
C GLY A 42 -7.30 -5.15 10.18
N ALA A 43 -6.18 -5.32 10.89
CA ALA A 43 -6.19 -5.64 12.32
C ALA A 43 -6.85 -4.52 13.13
N ILE A 44 -6.48 -3.25 12.89
CA ILE A 44 -7.08 -2.09 13.57
C ILE A 44 -8.59 -2.04 13.32
N LEU A 45 -9.02 -2.22 12.07
CA LEU A 45 -10.44 -2.24 11.71
C LEU A 45 -11.18 -3.39 12.41
N GLY A 46 -10.63 -4.60 12.37
CA GLY A 46 -11.21 -5.78 12.99
C GLY A 46 -11.36 -5.64 14.50
N PHE A 47 -10.32 -5.18 15.20
CA PHE A 47 -10.37 -4.94 16.65
C PHE A 47 -11.38 -3.84 17.00
N SER A 48 -11.41 -2.75 16.23
CA SER A 48 -12.34 -1.65 16.45
C SER A 48 -13.79 -2.09 16.30
N TYR A 49 -14.08 -2.89 15.26
CA TYR A 49 -15.42 -3.42 15.01
C TYR A 49 -15.84 -4.43 16.07
N ALA A 50 -14.94 -5.36 16.45
CA ALA A 50 -15.20 -6.32 17.52
C ALA A 50 -15.51 -5.62 18.86
N PHE A 51 -14.79 -4.54 19.19
CA PHE A 51 -15.03 -3.75 20.39
C PHE A 51 -16.41 -3.09 20.41
N VAL A 52 -16.86 -2.56 19.27
CA VAL A 52 -18.20 -1.97 19.14
C VAL A 52 -19.28 -3.05 19.33
N LEU A 53 -19.12 -4.22 18.72
CA LEU A 53 -20.06 -5.34 18.88
C LEU A 53 -20.09 -5.86 20.33
N GLY A 54 -18.94 -5.93 21.00
CA GLY A 54 -18.87 -6.31 22.41
C GLY A 54 -19.66 -5.34 23.31
N LYS A 55 -19.62 -4.04 23.03
CA LYS A 55 -20.45 -3.04 23.74
C LYS A 55 -21.95 -3.19 23.50
N GLN A 56 -22.35 -3.83 22.41
CA GLN A 56 -23.74 -4.13 22.10
C GLN A 56 -24.24 -5.40 22.81
N GLY A 57 -23.37 -6.07 23.59
CA GLY A 57 -23.73 -7.26 24.37
C GLY A 57 -23.70 -8.57 23.58
N LEU A 58 -23.10 -8.57 22.39
CA LEU A 58 -22.95 -9.79 21.60
C LEU A 58 -21.98 -10.77 22.29
N SER A 59 -22.29 -12.06 22.21
CA SER A 59 -21.39 -13.11 22.69
C SER A 59 -20.14 -13.23 21.80
N HIS A 60 -19.09 -13.89 22.29
CA HIS A 60 -17.86 -14.09 21.52
C HIS A 60 -18.12 -14.84 20.21
N GLU A 61 -19.02 -15.83 20.24
CA GLU A 61 -19.44 -16.60 19.07
C GLU A 61 -20.14 -15.71 18.04
N GLN A 62 -21.01 -14.81 18.49
CA GLN A 62 -21.72 -13.87 17.61
C GLN A 62 -20.80 -12.81 17.01
N ILE A 63 -19.79 -12.35 17.76
CA ILE A 63 -18.77 -11.42 17.25
C ILE A 63 -17.93 -12.10 16.17
N THR A 64 -17.50 -13.34 16.41
CA THR A 64 -16.68 -14.08 15.44
C THR A 64 -17.45 -14.44 14.17
N SER A 65 -18.75 -14.74 14.26
CA SER A 65 -19.58 -14.92 13.06
C SER A 65 -19.77 -13.60 12.32
N ALA A 66 -20.06 -12.51 13.03
CA ALA A 66 -20.20 -11.18 12.42
C ALA A 66 -18.93 -10.74 11.68
N LEU A 67 -17.74 -10.96 12.27
CA LEU A 67 -16.47 -10.66 11.60
C LEU A 67 -16.25 -11.48 10.32
N ARG A 68 -16.75 -12.72 10.26
CA ARG A 68 -16.65 -13.57 9.07
C ARG A 68 -17.61 -13.12 7.97
N ASP A 69 -18.82 -12.72 8.32
CA ASP A 69 -19.85 -12.37 7.35
C ASP A 69 -19.63 -10.98 6.71
N GLN A 70 -18.82 -10.12 7.33
CA GLN A 70 -18.58 -8.73 6.88
C GLN A 70 -17.47 -8.59 5.81
N HIS A 71 -17.03 -9.69 5.18
CA HIS A 71 -15.99 -9.65 4.15
C HIS A 71 -16.50 -9.12 2.79
N SER A 72 -17.82 -9.00 2.59
CA SER A 72 -18.36 -8.47 1.33
C SER A 72 -18.19 -6.95 1.23
N MET A 73 -17.85 -6.48 0.02
CA MET A 73 -17.78 -5.06 -0.35
C MET A 73 -19.11 -4.31 -0.17
N THR A 74 -20.23 -5.02 0.00
CA THR A 74 -21.57 -4.43 0.20
C THR A 74 -21.80 -3.93 1.63
N THR A 75 -20.98 -4.37 2.58
CA THR A 75 -21.09 -3.94 3.97
C THR A 75 -20.27 -2.68 4.23
N THR A 76 -20.69 -1.85 5.19
CA THR A 76 -19.94 -0.64 5.55
C THR A 76 -18.52 -0.96 6.02
N ILE A 77 -18.34 -2.03 6.79
CA ILE A 77 -17.02 -2.47 7.26
C ILE A 77 -16.17 -3.00 6.12
N GLY A 78 -16.74 -3.82 5.23
CA GLY A 78 -16.06 -4.28 4.02
C GLY A 78 -15.60 -3.13 3.13
N LEU A 79 -16.44 -2.11 2.94
CA LEU A 79 -16.08 -0.92 2.17
C LEU A 79 -14.91 -0.14 2.80
N VAL A 80 -14.90 0.03 4.12
CA VAL A 80 -13.76 0.64 4.83
C VAL A 80 -12.50 -0.20 4.65
N GLY A 81 -12.62 -1.53 4.71
CA GLY A 81 -11.52 -2.45 4.43
C GLY A 81 -10.95 -2.28 3.02
N VAL A 82 -11.82 -2.11 2.00
CA VAL A 82 -11.41 -1.83 0.62
C VAL A 82 -10.66 -0.51 0.52
N VAL A 83 -11.12 0.54 1.20
CA VAL A 83 -10.43 1.84 1.23
C VAL A 83 -9.04 1.70 1.86
N ILE A 84 -8.92 0.96 2.97
CA ILE A 84 -7.64 0.70 3.62
C ILE A 84 -6.70 -0.08 2.69
N GLY A 85 -7.17 -1.17 2.08
CA GLY A 85 -6.37 -1.99 1.16
C GLY A 85 -5.92 -1.21 -0.07
N THR A 86 -6.82 -0.42 -0.67
CA THR A 86 -6.45 0.45 -1.80
C THR A 86 -5.46 1.54 -1.43
N ALA A 87 -5.58 2.13 -0.23
CA ALA A 87 -4.60 3.08 0.28
C ALA A 87 -3.23 2.43 0.52
N ALA A 88 -3.19 1.18 1.02
CA ALA A 88 -1.98 0.40 1.18
C ALA A 88 -1.30 0.12 -0.17
N SER A 89 -2.08 -0.27 -1.19
CA SER A 89 -1.58 -0.52 -2.55
C SER A 89 -1.07 0.74 -3.24
N PHE A 90 -1.76 1.85 -3.02
CA PHE A 90 -1.26 3.16 -3.43
C PHE A 90 0.09 3.48 -2.79
N LEU A 91 0.22 3.29 -1.48
CA LEU A 91 1.46 3.52 -0.75
C LEU A 91 2.60 2.61 -1.24
N GLY A 92 2.32 1.32 -1.46
CA GLY A 92 3.28 0.36 -2.00
C GLY A 92 3.80 0.76 -3.39
N GLY A 93 2.90 1.19 -4.29
CA GLY A 93 3.25 1.74 -5.59
C GLY A 93 4.12 3.01 -5.49
N TRP A 94 3.75 3.93 -4.59
CA TRP A 94 4.53 5.14 -4.32
C TRP A 94 5.95 4.82 -3.83
N VAL A 95 6.10 3.93 -2.85
CA VAL A 95 7.40 3.49 -2.33
C VAL A 95 8.24 2.82 -3.41
N CYS A 96 7.63 1.93 -4.22
CA CYS A 96 8.31 1.26 -5.33
C CYS A 96 8.91 2.28 -6.31
N ALA A 97 8.12 3.28 -6.73
CA ALA A 97 8.62 4.33 -7.60
C ALA A 97 9.75 5.16 -6.97
N ARG A 98 9.63 5.52 -5.68
CA ARG A 98 10.65 6.32 -4.96
C ARG A 98 12.00 5.62 -4.82
N ILE A 99 12.00 4.30 -4.72
CA ILE A 99 13.22 3.49 -4.67
C ILE A 99 13.78 3.27 -6.07
N ALA A 100 12.92 2.98 -7.04
CA ALA A 100 13.32 2.66 -8.40
C ALA A 100 14.07 3.82 -9.08
N ARG A 101 13.46 5.01 -9.13
CA ARG A 101 13.95 6.20 -9.88
C ARG A 101 14.36 5.93 -11.34
N ARG A 102 13.93 4.81 -11.91
CA ARG A 102 14.09 4.41 -13.30
C ARG A 102 12.97 3.47 -13.67
N ASN A 103 12.44 3.60 -14.89
CA ASN A 103 11.37 2.73 -15.38
C ASN A 103 10.20 2.58 -14.38
N GLU A 104 9.84 3.63 -13.62
CA GLU A 104 9.02 3.48 -12.41
C GLU A 104 7.64 2.90 -12.71
N LEU A 105 7.04 3.26 -13.84
CA LEU A 105 5.74 2.72 -14.25
C LEU A 105 5.83 1.23 -14.66
N ARG A 106 6.95 0.78 -15.25
CA ARG A 106 7.14 -0.64 -15.57
C ARG A 106 7.33 -1.47 -14.31
N LEU A 107 8.05 -0.95 -13.33
CA LEU A 107 8.23 -1.60 -12.03
C LEU A 107 6.97 -1.54 -11.16
N GLY A 108 6.21 -0.44 -11.24
CA GLY A 108 4.87 -0.34 -10.65
C GLY A 108 3.91 -1.36 -11.25
N ALA A 109 3.91 -1.55 -12.57
CA ALA A 109 3.10 -2.58 -13.23
C ALA A 109 3.52 -4.00 -12.80
N ALA A 110 4.83 -4.26 -12.68
CA ALA A 110 5.33 -5.54 -12.17
C ALA A 110 4.87 -5.78 -10.71
N LEU A 111 4.94 -4.75 -9.85
CA LEU A 111 4.41 -4.83 -8.48
C LEU A 111 2.90 -5.10 -8.47
N ALA A 112 2.13 -4.41 -9.32
CA ALA A 112 0.69 -4.62 -9.43
C ALA A 112 0.35 -6.06 -9.84
N ALA A 113 1.12 -6.63 -10.78
CA ALA A 113 0.97 -8.03 -11.18
C ALA A 113 1.28 -8.99 -10.02
N VAL A 114 2.36 -8.76 -9.26
CA VAL A 114 2.71 -9.56 -8.09
C VAL A 114 1.62 -9.50 -7.02
N LEU A 115 1.13 -8.30 -6.70
CA LEU A 115 0.07 -8.10 -5.70
C LEU A 115 -1.25 -8.73 -6.14
N THR A 116 -1.63 -8.59 -7.41
CA THR A 116 -2.85 -9.20 -7.95
C THR A 116 -2.75 -10.73 -7.92
N LEU A 117 -1.62 -11.30 -8.32
CA LEU A 117 -1.39 -12.75 -8.25
C LEU A 117 -1.45 -13.25 -6.80
N PHE A 118 -0.83 -12.52 -5.88
CA PHE A 118 -0.89 -12.83 -4.46
C PHE A 118 -2.35 -12.80 -3.98
N GLY A 119 -3.10 -11.72 -4.25
CA GLY A 119 -4.51 -11.62 -3.91
C GLY A 119 -5.35 -12.77 -4.46
N LEU A 120 -5.14 -13.16 -5.73
CA LEU A 120 -5.85 -14.28 -6.35
C LEU A 120 -5.56 -15.63 -5.67
N ILE A 121 -4.31 -15.89 -5.29
CA ILE A 121 -3.92 -17.13 -4.60
C ILE A 121 -4.59 -17.22 -3.23
N PHE A 122 -4.62 -16.13 -2.47
CA PHE A 122 -5.17 -16.10 -1.11
C PHE A 122 -6.69 -15.92 -1.05
N ALA A 123 -7.31 -15.40 -2.12
CA ALA A 123 -8.77 -15.28 -2.23
C ALA A 123 -9.45 -16.56 -2.77
N GLY A 124 -8.68 -17.56 -3.21
CA GLY A 124 -9.15 -18.77 -3.91
C GLY A 124 -10.06 -19.71 -3.11
N ASP A 125 -10.23 -19.49 -1.80
CA ASP A 125 -11.10 -20.31 -0.93
C ASP A 125 -12.62 -20.13 -1.19
N GLY A 126 -13.01 -19.40 -2.23
CA GLY A 126 -14.42 -19.17 -2.60
C GLY A 126 -15.17 -18.20 -1.68
N ARG A 127 -14.46 -17.49 -0.79
CA ARG A 127 -15.05 -16.56 0.19
C ARG A 127 -15.55 -15.26 -0.43
N LEU A 128 -14.98 -14.85 -1.56
CA LEU A 128 -15.40 -13.66 -2.29
C LEU A 128 -16.07 -14.07 -3.61
N PRO A 129 -17.23 -13.49 -3.95
CA PRO A 129 -17.85 -13.73 -5.24
C PRO A 129 -16.97 -13.15 -6.37
N LEU A 130 -16.95 -13.81 -7.53
CA LEU A 130 -16.11 -13.42 -8.68
C LEU A 130 -16.18 -11.91 -9.04
N PRO A 131 -17.34 -11.23 -9.03
CA PRO A 131 -17.40 -9.80 -9.32
C PRO A 131 -16.59 -8.96 -8.33
N GLU A 132 -16.65 -9.27 -7.03
CA GLU A 132 -15.90 -8.54 -6.00
C GLU A 132 -14.39 -8.75 -6.19
N LEU A 133 -13.97 -9.96 -6.55
CA LEU A 133 -12.57 -10.27 -6.84
C LEU A 133 -12.04 -9.47 -8.06
N LEU A 134 -12.84 -9.36 -9.12
CA LEU A 134 -12.49 -8.58 -10.30
C LEU A 134 -12.38 -7.09 -9.97
N VAL A 135 -13.34 -6.55 -9.22
CA VAL A 135 -13.32 -5.15 -8.77
C VAL A 135 -12.10 -4.89 -7.90
N ALA A 136 -11.82 -5.76 -6.92
CA ALA A 136 -10.65 -5.63 -6.06
C ALA A 136 -9.33 -5.69 -6.85
N SER A 137 -9.24 -6.53 -7.88
CA SER A 137 -8.07 -6.62 -8.75
C SER A 137 -7.85 -5.35 -9.55
N VAL A 138 -8.91 -4.81 -10.16
CA VAL A 138 -8.85 -3.54 -10.90
C VAL A 138 -8.48 -2.39 -9.97
N LEU A 139 -9.05 -2.34 -8.77
CA LEU A 139 -8.72 -1.34 -7.76
C LEU A 139 -7.27 -1.43 -7.32
N THR A 140 -6.74 -2.63 -7.10
CA THR A 140 -5.34 -2.87 -6.74
C THR A 140 -4.41 -2.33 -7.82
N VAL A 141 -4.65 -2.71 -9.07
CA VAL A 141 -3.84 -2.23 -10.21
C VAL A 141 -3.92 -0.72 -10.33
N GLY A 142 -5.13 -0.15 -10.28
CA GLY A 142 -5.35 1.29 -10.35
C GLY A 142 -4.63 2.05 -9.24
N ALA A 143 -4.73 1.56 -8.00
CA ALA A 143 -4.09 2.17 -6.84
C ALA A 143 -2.56 2.12 -6.93
N VAL A 144 -1.97 0.96 -7.24
CA VAL A 144 -0.51 0.81 -7.40
C VAL A 144 0.01 1.72 -8.50
N MET A 145 -0.69 1.79 -9.64
CA MET A 145 -0.29 2.64 -10.76
C MET A 145 -0.40 4.13 -10.41
N ALA A 146 -1.48 4.55 -9.75
CA ALA A 146 -1.66 5.92 -9.28
C ALA A 146 -0.54 6.32 -8.29
N GLY A 147 -0.23 5.44 -7.33
CA GLY A 147 0.87 5.64 -6.39
C GLY A 147 2.22 5.75 -7.10
N SER A 148 2.47 4.88 -8.09
CA SER A 148 3.70 4.89 -8.88
C SER A 148 3.84 6.17 -9.71
N VAL A 149 2.76 6.69 -10.28
CA VAL A 149 2.74 7.96 -11.02
C VAL A 149 3.11 9.14 -10.10
N LEU A 150 2.53 9.19 -8.89
CA LEU A 150 2.85 10.23 -7.92
C LEU A 150 4.29 10.09 -7.39
N GLY A 151 4.77 8.87 -7.17
CA GLY A 151 6.15 8.62 -6.76
C GLY A 151 7.15 9.08 -7.82
N ARG A 152 6.84 8.85 -9.11
CA ARG A 152 7.64 9.32 -10.25
C ARG A 152 7.68 10.84 -10.33
N SER A 153 6.55 11.54 -10.21
CA SER A 153 6.54 13.02 -10.29
C SER A 153 7.40 13.65 -9.20
N ARG A 154 7.49 13.02 -8.03
CA ARG A 154 8.37 13.41 -6.93
C ARG A 154 9.84 13.00 -7.08
N ASN A 155 10.18 12.14 -8.04
CA ASN A 155 11.57 11.82 -8.39
C ASN A 155 12.15 12.77 -9.44
N ALA A 156 11.28 13.42 -10.23
CA ALA A 156 11.65 14.39 -11.25
C ALA A 156 11.92 15.81 -10.70
N THR A 157 11.68 16.00 -9.40
CA THR A 157 11.99 17.20 -8.60
C THR A 157 13.11 16.87 -7.63
#